data_AF-A0A9D1WLQ5-F1
#
_entry.id   AF-A0A9D1WLQ5-F1
#
_cell.length_a   1.000
_cell.length_b   1.000
_cell.length_c   1.000
_cell.angle_alpha   90.00
_cell.angle_beta   90.00
_cell.angle_gamma   90.00
#
_symmetry.space_group_name_H-M   'P 1'
#
loop_
_entity.id
_entity.type
_entity.pdbx_description
1 polymer ?
#
loop_
_entity_poly.entity_id
_entity_poly.type
_entity_poly.pdbx_seq_one_letter_code
_entity_poly.pdbx_strand_id
1 'polypeptide(L)'
;MFRYFENLVDPYPGEERGTPPTGLFAFILHFSRPVLPLLVVMALLTALVSAVEVVFFGYMGELVDWLAGAGREGFFTEYGWRLAGMAALVLIGLPLLTLLHALISQQSIFGNYPMLGRWLAHRHMLSQSLAFYQDEFAGRVSQKVMQTALAIRETVMKLMDLMVYVIVYFIGAMLLMGQAEPWLMLPLVVWLAGYGAIMWSFVPRLRRVSMRQADARARMTGRIVDSYGNIQTIKL
;
A
#
# COMPACT_ATOMS: atom_id res chain seq x y z
N MET A 1 9.02 -11.97 -20.54
CA MET A 1 9.18 -11.91 -19.07
C MET A 1 8.04 -11.12 -18.43
N PHE A 2 7.83 -9.84 -18.78
CA PHE A 2 6.76 -8.99 -18.20
C PHE A 2 5.33 -9.50 -18.41
N ARG A 3 5.03 -10.12 -19.57
CA ARG A 3 3.69 -10.70 -19.86
C ARG A 3 3.23 -11.79 -18.88
N TYR A 4 4.17 -12.51 -18.25
CA TYR A 4 3.82 -13.50 -17.21
C TYR A 4 3.29 -12.81 -15.96
N PHE A 5 3.94 -11.71 -15.56
CA PHE A 5 3.53 -10.91 -14.41
C PHE A 5 2.22 -10.13 -14.67
N GLU A 6 2.00 -9.70 -15.91
CA GLU A 6 0.77 -9.00 -16.31
C GLU A 6 -0.47 -9.90 -16.29
N ASN A 7 -0.30 -11.19 -16.58
CA ASN A 7 -1.41 -12.16 -16.67
C ASN A 7 -1.74 -12.86 -15.34
N LEU A 8 -1.01 -12.55 -14.25
CA LEU A 8 -1.25 -13.15 -12.93
C LEU A 8 -2.58 -12.71 -12.30
N VAL A 9 -3.12 -11.57 -12.73
CA VAL A 9 -4.43 -11.06 -12.29
C VAL A 9 -5.31 -10.88 -13.50
N ASP A 10 -6.40 -11.66 -13.57
CA ASP A 10 -7.45 -11.41 -14.54
C ASP A 10 -8.21 -10.12 -14.14
N PRO A 11 -8.16 -9.04 -14.94
CA PRO A 11 -8.88 -7.82 -14.64
C PRO A 11 -10.40 -7.96 -14.85
N TYR A 12 -10.84 -9.00 -15.56
CA TYR A 12 -12.22 -9.17 -16.03
C TYR A 12 -12.78 -10.56 -15.72
N PRO A 13 -12.86 -10.97 -14.44
CA PRO A 13 -13.37 -12.29 -14.08
C PRO A 13 -14.83 -12.46 -14.52
N GLY A 14 -15.14 -13.65 -15.03
CA GLY A 14 -16.48 -14.07 -15.47
C GLY A 14 -17.45 -14.38 -14.34
N GLU A 15 -16.97 -14.69 -13.13
CA GLU A 15 -17.80 -15.04 -11.98
C GLU A 15 -18.69 -13.87 -11.52
N GLU A 16 -20.01 -14.10 -11.42
CA GLU A 16 -20.93 -13.19 -10.76
C GLU A 16 -20.76 -13.29 -9.26
N ARG A 17 -19.97 -12.37 -8.71
CA ARG A 17 -19.91 -12.18 -7.27
C ARG A 17 -21.09 -11.29 -6.90
N GLY A 18 -21.98 -11.83 -6.05
CA GLY A 18 -23.23 -11.19 -5.66
C GLY A 18 -23.08 -9.83 -4.96
N THR A 19 -24.11 -9.39 -4.25
CA THR A 19 -24.13 -8.08 -3.59
C THR A 19 -22.89 -7.84 -2.69
N PRO A 20 -22.21 -6.69 -2.79
CA PRO A 20 -21.09 -6.35 -1.92
C PRO A 20 -21.53 -6.37 -0.43
N PRO A 21 -20.72 -6.96 0.47
CA PRO A 21 -21.08 -7.07 1.88
C PRO A 21 -21.09 -5.71 2.60
N THR A 22 -21.90 -5.57 3.65
CA THR A 22 -22.23 -4.30 4.33
C THR A 22 -21.19 -3.79 5.35
N GLY A 23 -19.92 -4.20 5.26
CA GLY A 23 -18.86 -3.76 6.18
C GLY A 23 -17.56 -3.40 5.46
N LEU A 24 -16.83 -2.39 5.93
CA LEU A 24 -15.62 -1.88 5.27
C LEU A 24 -14.58 -2.98 5.00
N PHE A 25 -14.27 -3.79 6.01
CA PHE A 25 -13.28 -4.87 5.87
C PHE A 25 -13.75 -5.96 4.90
N ALA A 26 -15.01 -6.42 5.07
CA ALA A 26 -15.59 -7.44 4.19
C ALA A 26 -15.69 -6.94 2.74
N PHE A 27 -15.99 -5.66 2.55
CA PHE A 27 -16.05 -4.98 1.26
C PHE A 27 -14.68 -4.94 0.61
N ILE A 28 -13.66 -4.45 1.32
CA ILE A 28 -12.28 -4.45 0.81
C ILE A 28 -11.84 -5.87 0.45
N LEU A 29 -12.09 -6.85 1.33
CA LEU A 29 -11.72 -8.24 1.10
C LEU A 29 -12.43 -8.82 -0.13
N HIS A 30 -13.72 -8.52 -0.33
CA HIS A 30 -14.48 -8.98 -1.48
C HIS A 30 -13.83 -8.55 -2.81
N PHE A 31 -13.42 -7.29 -2.92
CA PHE A 31 -12.72 -6.76 -4.10
C PHE A 31 -11.25 -7.20 -4.19
N SER A 32 -10.60 -7.47 -3.06
CA SER A 32 -9.18 -7.88 -3.00
C SER A 32 -8.96 -9.37 -3.27
N ARG A 33 -9.99 -10.22 -3.08
CA ARG A 33 -9.87 -11.70 -3.08
C ARG A 33 -9.04 -12.29 -4.22
N PRO A 34 -9.23 -11.88 -5.49
CA PRO A 34 -8.43 -12.42 -6.60
C PRO A 34 -6.95 -12.05 -6.54
N VAL A 35 -6.62 -10.94 -5.88
CA VAL A 35 -5.26 -10.38 -5.80
C VAL A 35 -4.57 -10.74 -4.48
N LEU A 36 -5.31 -11.29 -3.49
CA LEU A 36 -4.78 -11.70 -2.19
C LEU A 36 -3.47 -12.51 -2.22
N PRO A 37 -3.32 -13.57 -3.03
CA PRO A 37 -2.06 -14.34 -3.01
C PRO A 37 -0.86 -13.48 -3.42
N LEU A 38 -1.03 -12.59 -4.40
CA LEU A 38 0.03 -11.67 -4.82
C LEU A 38 0.30 -10.59 -3.77
N LEU A 39 -0.73 -10.11 -3.08
CA LEU A 39 -0.58 -9.16 -1.97
C LEU A 39 0.21 -9.78 -0.81
N VAL A 40 -0.01 -11.06 -0.51
CA VAL A 40 0.77 -11.79 0.51
C VAL A 40 2.23 -11.94 0.08
N VAL A 41 2.47 -12.35 -1.18
CA VAL A 41 3.84 -12.45 -1.70
C VAL A 41 4.55 -11.09 -1.67
N MET A 42 3.87 -10.03 -2.08
CA MET A 42 4.39 -8.66 -2.01
C MET A 42 4.73 -8.29 -0.56
N ALA A 43 3.81 -8.49 0.39
CA ALA A 43 4.04 -8.20 1.80
C ALA A 43 5.26 -8.97 2.37
N LEU A 44 5.42 -10.24 2.00
CA LEU A 44 6.58 -11.04 2.38
C LEU A 44 7.88 -10.50 1.79
N LEU A 45 7.86 -10.07 0.52
CA LEU A 45 9.02 -9.45 -0.11
C LEU A 45 9.36 -8.10 0.55
N THR A 46 8.37 -7.27 0.86
CA THR A 46 8.57 -6.02 1.61
C THR A 46 9.20 -6.30 2.97
N ALA A 47 8.69 -7.29 3.71
CA ALA A 47 9.26 -7.69 5.00
C ALA A 47 10.71 -8.17 4.85
N LEU A 48 11.00 -8.98 3.82
CA LEU A 48 12.34 -9.49 3.56
C LEU A 48 13.33 -8.37 3.19
N VAL A 49 12.94 -7.47 2.29
CA VAL A 49 13.76 -6.30 1.93
C VAL A 49 14.05 -5.46 3.17
N SER A 50 13.03 -5.14 3.96
CA SER A 50 13.18 -4.36 5.19
C SER A 50 14.08 -5.05 6.22
N ALA A 51 13.94 -6.38 6.38
CA ALA A 51 14.77 -7.14 7.30
C ALA A 51 16.23 -7.15 6.87
N VAL A 52 16.51 -7.29 5.57
CA VAL A 52 17.88 -7.21 5.03
C VAL A 52 18.47 -5.82 5.24
N GLU A 53 17.68 -4.75 5.06
CA GLU A 53 18.13 -3.38 5.36
C GLU A 53 18.47 -3.18 6.83
N VAL A 54 17.63 -3.68 7.75
CA VAL A 54 17.90 -3.62 9.20
C VAL A 54 19.20 -4.35 9.53
N VAL A 55 19.39 -5.57 9.00
CA VAL A 55 20.65 -6.32 9.17
C VAL A 55 21.83 -5.53 8.62
N PHE A 56 21.68 -4.85 7.49
CA PHE A 56 22.72 -3.97 6.94
C PHE A 56 23.10 -2.83 7.88
N PHE A 57 22.15 -2.18 8.54
CA PHE A 57 22.45 -1.16 9.56
C PHE A 57 23.18 -1.74 10.77
N GLY A 58 22.80 -2.94 11.23
CA GLY A 58 23.50 -3.65 12.31
C GLY A 58 24.96 -3.94 11.94
N TYR A 59 25.19 -4.49 10.75
CA TYR A 59 26.53 -4.74 10.22
C TYR A 59 27.36 -3.46 10.11
N MET A 60 26.75 -2.32 9.75
CA MET A 60 27.49 -1.05 9.70
C MET A 60 28.01 -0.63 11.08
N GLY A 61 27.26 -0.91 12.15
CA GLY A 61 27.75 -0.74 13.52
C GLY A 61 28.96 -1.61 13.82
N GLU A 62 28.85 -2.91 13.56
CA GLU A 62 29.97 -3.86 13.76
C GLU A 62 31.21 -3.50 12.94
N LEU A 63 31.03 -2.99 11.72
CA LEU A 63 32.14 -2.53 10.87
C LEU A 63 32.88 -1.35 11.49
N VAL A 64 32.16 -0.41 12.09
CA VAL A 64 32.78 0.71 12.81
C VAL A 64 33.55 0.18 14.02
N ASP A 65 32.99 -0.76 14.76
CA ASP A 65 33.66 -1.38 15.92
C ASP A 65 34.93 -2.14 15.53
N TRP A 66 34.91 -2.90 14.43
CA TRP A 66 36.09 -3.61 13.93
C TRP A 66 37.18 -2.63 13.48
N LEU A 67 36.81 -1.54 12.81
CA LEU A 67 37.76 -0.50 12.38
C LEU A 67 38.33 0.28 13.57
N ALA A 68 37.60 0.41 14.66
CA ALA A 68 38.07 1.05 15.89
C ALA A 68 39.01 0.15 16.71
N GLY A 69 38.77 -1.17 16.73
CA GLY A 69 39.50 -2.12 17.57
C GLY A 69 40.64 -2.89 16.89
N ALA A 70 40.61 -3.11 15.58
CA ALA A 70 41.60 -3.95 14.89
C ALA A 70 42.85 -3.16 14.47
N GLY A 71 44.04 -3.70 14.75
CA GLY A 71 45.29 -3.25 14.15
C GLY A 71 45.25 -3.43 12.62
N ARG A 72 45.90 -2.54 11.87
CA ARG A 72 45.92 -2.55 10.39
C ARG A 72 46.45 -3.86 9.78
N GLU A 73 47.19 -4.66 10.53
CA GLU A 73 47.75 -5.94 10.09
C GLU A 73 46.74 -7.08 10.30
N GLY A 74 46.34 -7.76 9.21
CA GLY A 74 45.50 -8.97 9.26
C GLY A 74 43.99 -8.76 9.08
N PHE A 75 43.50 -7.51 9.05
CA PHE A 75 42.06 -7.20 8.93
C PHE A 75 41.36 -7.89 7.74
N PHE A 76 41.96 -7.85 6.55
CA PHE A 76 41.39 -8.48 5.36
C PHE A 76 41.44 -10.01 5.40
N THR A 77 42.41 -10.57 6.11
CA THR A 77 42.56 -12.02 6.26
C THR A 77 41.48 -12.60 7.18
N GLU A 78 41.08 -11.84 8.20
CA GLU A 78 40.10 -12.27 9.20
C GLU A 78 38.66 -11.88 8.85
N TYR A 79 38.43 -10.67 8.33
CA TYR A 79 37.09 -10.13 8.04
C TYR A 79 36.72 -10.12 6.55
N GLY A 80 37.66 -10.41 5.65
CA GLY A 80 37.46 -10.30 4.19
C GLY A 80 36.30 -11.12 3.64
N TRP A 81 36.10 -12.35 4.15
CA TRP A 81 34.97 -13.20 3.71
C TRP A 81 33.61 -12.66 4.17
N ARG A 82 33.52 -12.14 5.40
CA ARG A 82 32.30 -11.50 5.92
C ARG A 82 31.96 -10.23 5.15
N LEU A 83 32.96 -9.40 4.86
CA LEU A 83 32.84 -8.21 4.03
C LEU A 83 32.38 -8.53 2.60
N ALA A 84 32.96 -9.56 1.97
CA ALA A 84 32.57 -10.00 0.64
C ALA A 84 31.14 -10.53 0.58
N GLY A 85 30.73 -11.32 1.58
CA GLY A 85 29.35 -11.80 1.71
C GLY A 85 28.35 -10.65 1.85
N MET A 86 28.68 -9.65 2.66
CA MET A 86 27.84 -8.45 2.83
C MET A 86 27.78 -7.61 1.56
N ALA A 87 28.92 -7.38 0.90
CA ALA A 87 28.98 -6.67 -0.36
C ALA A 87 28.14 -7.37 -1.44
N ALA A 88 28.20 -8.71 -1.53
CA ALA A 88 27.37 -9.47 -2.45
C ALA A 88 25.87 -9.36 -2.12
N LEU A 89 25.49 -9.42 -0.84
CA LEU A 89 24.11 -9.25 -0.41
C LEU A 89 23.58 -7.86 -0.77
N VAL A 90 24.37 -6.80 -0.58
CA VAL A 90 23.96 -5.41 -0.85
C VAL A 90 23.99 -5.06 -2.33
N LEU A 91 24.99 -5.52 -3.09
CA LEU A 91 25.15 -5.19 -4.51
C LEU A 91 24.31 -6.07 -5.43
N ILE A 92 23.96 -7.29 -5.00
CA ILE A 92 23.23 -8.26 -5.83
C ILE A 92 21.91 -8.63 -5.16
N GLY A 93 21.95 -9.05 -3.90
CA GLY A 93 20.77 -9.54 -3.18
C GLY A 93 19.67 -8.48 -3.03
N LEU A 94 19.99 -7.30 -2.50
CA LEU A 94 19.05 -6.19 -2.31
C LEU A 94 18.46 -5.69 -3.65
N PRO A 95 19.26 -5.39 -4.69
CA PRO A 95 18.74 -5.03 -6.00
C PRO A 95 17.83 -6.10 -6.61
N LEU A 96 18.16 -7.38 -6.44
CA LEU A 96 17.32 -8.47 -6.96
C LEU A 96 15.98 -8.58 -6.21
N LEU A 97 16.00 -8.47 -4.88
CA LEU A 97 14.79 -8.50 -4.06
C LEU A 97 13.88 -7.29 -4.33
N THR A 98 14.47 -6.10 -4.40
CA THR A 98 13.75 -4.86 -4.72
C THR A 98 13.21 -4.88 -6.15
N LEU A 99 13.95 -5.44 -7.11
CA LEU A 99 13.45 -5.68 -8.46
C LEU A 99 12.26 -6.63 -8.47
N LEU A 100 12.36 -7.77 -7.78
CA LEU A 100 11.26 -8.74 -7.69
C LEU A 100 10.02 -8.14 -7.04
N HIS A 101 10.20 -7.38 -5.96
CA HIS A 101 9.14 -6.63 -5.32
C HIS A 101 8.51 -5.62 -6.29
N ALA A 102 9.31 -4.83 -7.00
CA ALA A 102 8.85 -3.84 -7.97
C ALA A 102 8.09 -4.48 -9.14
N LEU A 103 8.54 -5.63 -9.64
CA LEU A 103 7.83 -6.38 -10.69
C LEU A 103 6.44 -6.80 -10.24
N ILE A 104 6.29 -7.35 -9.03
CA ILE A 104 4.99 -7.78 -8.53
C ILE A 104 4.10 -6.57 -8.21
N SER A 105 4.62 -5.60 -7.47
CA SER A 105 3.84 -4.45 -7.00
C SER A 105 3.42 -3.54 -8.17
N GLN A 106 4.37 -3.16 -9.03
CA GLN A 106 4.14 -2.18 -10.09
C GLN A 106 3.57 -2.82 -11.37
N GLN A 107 4.10 -3.97 -11.81
CA GLN A 107 3.68 -4.58 -13.08
C GLN A 107 2.39 -5.41 -12.92
N SER A 108 2.25 -6.18 -11.84
CA SER A 108 1.09 -7.07 -11.66
C SER A 108 -0.08 -6.37 -10.95
N ILE A 109 0.19 -5.67 -9.84
CA ILE A 109 -0.88 -5.23 -8.93
C ILE A 109 -1.37 -3.82 -9.26
N PHE A 110 -0.46 -2.85 -9.45
CA PHE A 110 -0.81 -1.42 -9.50
C PHE A 110 -1.84 -1.06 -10.58
N GLY A 111 -1.72 -1.67 -11.76
CA GLY A 111 -2.62 -1.47 -12.90
C GLY A 111 -3.88 -2.34 -12.87
N ASN A 112 -3.73 -3.65 -12.65
CA ASN A 112 -4.84 -4.61 -12.78
C ASN A 112 -5.83 -4.52 -11.62
N TYR A 113 -5.36 -4.23 -10.40
CA TYR A 113 -6.21 -4.21 -9.22
C TYR A 113 -7.34 -3.15 -9.29
N PRO A 114 -7.11 -1.87 -9.64
CA PRO A 114 -8.20 -0.92 -9.79
C PRO A 114 -9.09 -1.24 -11.00
N MET A 115 -8.57 -1.87 -12.07
CA MET A 115 -9.41 -2.31 -13.19
C MET A 115 -10.39 -3.40 -12.78
N LEU A 116 -9.91 -4.40 -12.04
CA LEU A 116 -10.73 -5.45 -11.44
C LEU A 116 -11.84 -4.86 -10.56
N GLY A 117 -11.49 -3.90 -9.71
CA GLY A 117 -12.46 -3.20 -8.86
C GLY A 117 -13.54 -2.48 -9.68
N ARG A 118 -13.14 -1.78 -10.74
CA ARG A 118 -14.06 -1.08 -11.66
C ARG A 118 -14.97 -2.05 -12.40
N TRP A 119 -14.44 -3.18 -12.87
CA TRP A 119 -15.20 -4.20 -13.58
C TRP A 119 -16.28 -4.83 -12.70
N LEU A 120 -15.90 -5.26 -11.49
CA LEU A 120 -16.84 -5.86 -10.54
C LEU A 120 -17.93 -4.86 -10.14
N ALA A 121 -17.55 -3.60 -9.88
CA ALA A 121 -18.51 -2.54 -9.58
C ALA A 121 -19.43 -2.23 -10.78
N HIS A 122 -18.90 -2.23 -12.00
CA HIS A 122 -19.69 -2.02 -13.22
C HIS A 122 -20.73 -3.14 -13.41
N ARG A 123 -20.34 -4.41 -13.30
CA ARG A 123 -21.28 -5.54 -13.37
C ARG A 123 -22.37 -5.46 -12.31
N HIS A 124 -22.02 -5.04 -11.10
CA HIS A 124 -23.00 -4.83 -10.03
C HIS A 124 -23.96 -3.67 -10.29
N MET A 125 -23.53 -2.64 -11.02
CA MET A 125 -24.40 -1.53 -11.42
C MET A 125 -25.37 -1.95 -12.53
N LEU A 126 -24.96 -2.81 -13.47
CA LEU A 126 -25.85 -3.32 -14.51
C LEU A 126 -27.05 -4.11 -13.97
N SER A 127 -26.95 -4.67 -12.76
CA SER A 127 -28.05 -5.39 -12.11
C SER A 127 -28.95 -4.53 -11.21
N GLN A 128 -28.75 -3.20 -11.16
CA GLN A 128 -29.59 -2.30 -10.38
C GLN A 128 -30.93 -1.98 -11.07
N SER A 129 -31.93 -1.63 -10.27
CA SER A 129 -33.27 -1.30 -10.77
C SER A 129 -33.32 0.03 -11.52
N LEU A 130 -34.33 0.20 -12.37
CA LEU A 130 -34.57 1.47 -13.08
C LEU A 130 -34.84 2.63 -12.10
N ALA A 131 -35.53 2.36 -10.99
CA ALA A 131 -35.81 3.36 -9.95
C ALA A 131 -34.51 3.95 -9.37
N PHE A 132 -33.49 3.11 -9.12
CA PHE A 132 -32.19 3.60 -8.66
C PHE A 132 -31.57 4.62 -9.62
N TYR A 133 -31.65 4.37 -10.93
CA TYR A 133 -31.12 5.28 -11.96
C TYR A 133 -31.95 6.56 -12.15
N GLN A 134 -33.21 6.56 -11.73
CA GLN A 134 -34.06 7.75 -11.73
C GLN A 134 -33.77 8.64 -10.50
N ASP A 135 -33.43 8.04 -9.36
CA ASP A 135 -33.15 8.76 -8.11
C ASP A 135 -31.70 9.26 -7.98
N GLU A 136 -30.75 8.61 -8.67
CA GLU A 136 -29.32 8.94 -8.59
C GLU A 136 -28.75 9.53 -9.89
N PHE A 137 -27.97 10.59 -9.75
CA PHE A 137 -27.29 11.21 -10.88
C PHE A 137 -26.19 10.29 -11.42
N ALA A 138 -26.19 10.02 -12.72
CA ALA A 138 -25.20 9.18 -13.40
C ALA A 138 -23.75 9.61 -13.10
N GLY A 139 -23.48 10.91 -13.00
CA GLY A 139 -22.17 11.45 -12.64
C GLY A 139 -21.71 11.05 -11.23
N ARG A 140 -22.63 11.00 -10.26
CA ARG A 140 -22.32 10.58 -8.88
C ARG A 140 -21.99 9.09 -8.82
N VAL A 141 -22.77 8.27 -9.52
CA VAL A 141 -22.56 6.81 -9.61
C VAL A 141 -21.23 6.51 -10.27
N SER A 142 -20.94 7.12 -11.43
CA SER A 142 -19.67 6.96 -12.15
C SER A 142 -18.45 7.35 -11.30
N GLN A 143 -18.51 8.48 -10.59
CA GLN A 143 -17.45 8.90 -9.67
C GLN A 143 -17.24 7.90 -8.54
N LYS A 144 -18.32 7.38 -7.94
CA LYS A 144 -18.20 6.34 -6.90
C LYS A 144 -17.52 5.10 -7.43
N VAL A 145 -17.91 4.58 -8.60
CA VAL A 145 -17.27 3.40 -9.22
C VAL A 145 -15.79 3.65 -9.50
N MET A 146 -15.45 4.78 -10.12
CA MET A 146 -14.10 5.10 -10.55
C MET A 146 -13.14 5.32 -9.38
N GLN A 147 -13.56 6.09 -8.37
CA GLN A 147 -12.73 6.49 -7.23
C GLN A 147 -12.66 5.42 -6.14
N THR A 148 -13.74 4.69 -5.90
CA THR A 148 -13.75 3.63 -4.87
C THR A 148 -12.76 2.53 -5.22
N ALA A 149 -12.66 2.15 -6.50
CA ALA A 149 -11.67 1.16 -6.93
C ALA A 149 -10.22 1.61 -6.66
N LEU A 150 -9.90 2.88 -6.89
CA LEU A 150 -8.59 3.46 -6.56
C LEU A 150 -8.35 3.49 -5.05
N ALA A 151 -9.36 3.90 -4.28
CA ALA A 151 -9.29 3.99 -2.83
C ALA A 151 -9.09 2.61 -2.17
N ILE A 152 -9.79 1.58 -2.65
CA ILE A 152 -9.59 0.18 -2.19
C ILE A 152 -8.14 -0.23 -2.41
N ARG A 153 -7.64 -0.06 -3.65
CA ARG A 153 -6.25 -0.39 -4.00
C ARG A 153 -5.27 0.34 -3.09
N GLU A 154 -5.37 1.66 -2.96
CA GLU A 154 -4.45 2.43 -2.12
C GLU A 154 -4.49 2.03 -0.65
N THR A 155 -5.67 1.74 -0.13
CA THR A 155 -5.83 1.30 1.26
C THR A 155 -5.12 -0.04 1.50
N VAL A 156 -5.34 -1.00 0.61
CA VAL A 156 -4.75 -2.34 0.73
C VAL A 156 -3.25 -2.32 0.51
N MET A 157 -2.77 -1.58 -0.51
CA MET A 157 -1.34 -1.42 -0.75
C MET A 157 -0.64 -0.77 0.44
N LYS A 158 -1.20 0.29 1.02
CA LYS A 158 -0.62 0.90 2.23
C LYS A 158 -0.59 -0.08 3.40
N LEU A 159 -1.62 -0.90 3.57
CA LEU A 159 -1.69 -1.85 4.68
C LEU A 159 -0.73 -3.04 4.50
N MET A 160 -0.55 -3.54 3.28
CA MET A 160 0.22 -4.75 3.01
C MET A 160 1.68 -4.47 2.64
N ASP A 161 1.99 -3.28 2.14
CA ASP A 161 3.34 -2.86 1.78
C ASP A 161 3.89 -1.91 2.85
N LEU A 162 3.41 -0.66 2.86
CA LEU A 162 3.97 0.41 3.68
C LEU A 162 3.89 0.14 5.19
N MET A 163 2.77 -0.41 5.70
CA MET A 163 2.67 -0.77 7.12
C MET A 163 3.59 -1.94 7.48
N VAL A 164 3.77 -2.93 6.60
CA VAL A 164 4.70 -4.04 6.84
C VAL A 164 6.13 -3.51 6.90
N TYR A 165 6.52 -2.67 5.94
CA TYR A 165 7.82 -1.97 5.96
C TYR A 165 8.04 -1.23 7.28
N VAL A 166 7.11 -0.35 7.67
CA VAL A 166 7.23 0.45 8.91
C VAL A 166 7.34 -0.45 10.15
N ILE A 167 6.54 -1.52 10.24
CA ILE A 167 6.57 -2.43 11.39
C ILE A 167 7.92 -3.14 11.49
N VAL A 168 8.39 -3.73 10.39
CA VAL A 168 9.67 -4.47 10.39
C VAL A 168 10.84 -3.53 10.69
N TYR A 169 10.84 -2.34 10.09
CA TYR A 169 11.90 -1.37 10.28
C TYR A 169 11.91 -0.81 11.70
N PHE A 170 10.74 -0.48 12.27
CA PHE A 170 10.63 0.03 13.64
C PHE A 170 11.05 -1.03 14.66
N ILE A 171 10.57 -2.27 14.51
CA ILE A 171 10.99 -3.40 15.38
C ILE A 171 12.49 -3.62 15.23
N GLY A 172 13.02 -3.64 14.00
CA GLY A 172 14.43 -3.81 13.72
C GLY A 172 15.31 -2.74 14.38
N ALA A 173 14.96 -1.47 14.20
CA ALA A 173 15.66 -0.34 14.84
C ALA A 173 15.59 -0.44 16.37
N MET A 174 14.43 -0.79 16.92
CA MET A 174 14.23 -0.92 18.37
C MET A 174 15.07 -2.09 18.95
N LEU A 175 15.19 -3.20 18.23
CA LEU A 175 16.06 -4.32 18.60
C LEU A 175 17.55 -3.93 18.55
N LEU A 176 18.00 -3.29 17.48
CA LEU A 176 19.39 -2.85 17.33
C LEU A 176 19.79 -1.86 18.43
N MET A 177 18.94 -0.88 18.71
CA MET A 177 19.18 0.08 19.80
C MET A 177 19.14 -0.58 21.17
N GLY A 178 18.20 -1.50 21.40
CA GLY A 178 18.07 -2.22 22.67
C GLY A 178 19.26 -3.13 22.98
N GLN A 179 19.93 -3.68 21.96
CA GLN A 179 21.17 -4.45 22.12
C GLN A 179 22.35 -3.57 22.57
N ALA A 180 22.41 -2.32 22.10
CA ALA A 180 23.44 -1.38 22.52
C ALA A 180 23.19 -0.87 23.95
N GLU A 181 22.02 -0.27 24.19
CA GLU A 181 21.61 0.17 25.54
C GLU A 181 20.07 0.26 25.61
N PRO A 182 19.39 -0.44 26.55
CA PRO A 182 17.93 -0.46 26.62
C PRO A 182 17.26 0.92 26.77
N TRP A 183 17.95 1.90 27.35
CA TRP A 183 17.44 3.26 27.49
C TRP A 183 17.27 3.99 26.16
N LEU A 184 18.02 3.60 25.12
CA LEU A 184 17.91 4.18 23.78
C LEU A 184 16.60 3.82 23.07
N MET A 185 15.87 2.81 23.55
CA MET A 185 14.53 2.49 23.05
C MET A 185 13.48 3.51 23.50
N LEU A 186 13.69 4.17 24.64
CA LEU A 186 12.69 5.03 25.27
C LEU A 186 12.31 6.24 24.38
N PRO A 187 13.25 6.98 23.76
CA PRO A 187 12.90 8.04 22.81
C PRO A 187 12.04 7.55 21.64
N LEU A 188 12.31 6.36 21.08
CA LEU A 188 11.52 5.79 19.99
C LEU A 188 10.09 5.46 20.42
N VAL A 189 9.93 4.86 21.60
CA VAL A 189 8.61 4.52 22.14
C VAL A 189 7.80 5.79 22.46
N VAL A 190 8.43 6.79 23.07
CA VAL A 190 7.79 8.09 23.34
C VAL A 190 7.37 8.77 22.04
N TRP A 191 8.24 8.75 21.02
CA TRP A 191 7.93 9.29 19.70
C TRP A 191 6.75 8.57 19.04
N LEU A 192 6.74 7.23 19.07
CA LEU A 192 5.64 6.42 18.52
C LEU A 192 4.31 6.70 19.25
N ALA A 193 4.35 6.80 20.58
CA ALA A 193 3.18 7.15 21.38
C ALA A 193 2.65 8.55 21.04
N GLY A 194 3.56 9.53 20.89
CA GLY A 194 3.21 10.88 20.45
C GLY A 194 2.57 10.90 19.06
N TYR A 195 3.15 10.17 18.10
CA TYR A 195 2.59 10.02 16.76
C TYR A 195 1.18 9.37 16.80
N GLY A 196 1.01 8.31 17.60
CA GLY A 196 -0.28 7.67 17.82
C GLY A 196 -1.32 8.61 18.41
N ALA A 197 -0.95 9.45 19.38
CA ALA A 197 -1.84 10.45 19.96
C ALA A 197 -2.29 11.51 18.95
N ILE A 198 -1.36 11.99 18.10
CA ILE A 198 -1.67 12.91 17.01
C ILE A 198 -2.66 12.24 16.04
N MET A 199 -2.38 11.01 15.60
CA MET A 199 -3.29 10.28 14.72
C MET A 199 -4.68 10.12 15.32
N TRP A 200 -4.76 9.74 16.60
CA TRP A 200 -6.03 9.54 17.28
C TRP A 200 -6.87 10.82 17.36
N SER A 201 -6.24 11.99 17.51
CA SER A 201 -6.92 13.28 17.53
C SER A 201 -7.30 13.78 16.13
N PHE A 202 -6.37 13.72 15.17
CA PHE A 202 -6.53 14.36 13.85
C PHE A 202 -7.22 13.48 12.82
N VAL A 203 -6.99 12.17 12.78
CA VAL A 203 -7.60 11.27 11.77
C VAL A 203 -9.13 11.29 11.81
N PRO A 204 -9.80 11.22 12.98
CA PRO A 204 -11.26 11.29 13.04
C PRO A 204 -11.81 12.66 12.61
N ARG A 205 -11.06 13.74 12.84
CA ARG A 205 -11.43 15.10 12.43
C ARG A 205 -11.31 15.25 10.92
N LEU A 206 -10.19 14.84 10.34
CA LEU A 206 -9.99 14.82 8.89
C LEU A 206 -11.07 13.99 8.21
N ARG A 207 -11.39 12.78 8.70
CA ARG A 207 -12.44 11.94 8.12
C ARG A 207 -13.79 12.67 8.02
N ARG A 208 -14.21 13.36 9.08
CA ARG A 208 -15.49 14.11 9.08
C ARG A 208 -15.48 15.26 8.08
N VAL A 209 -14.38 16.00 7.98
CA VAL A 209 -14.24 17.13 7.05
C VAL A 209 -14.22 16.63 5.60
N SER A 210 -13.44 15.58 5.31
CA SER A 210 -13.36 14.97 3.98
C SER A 210 -14.73 14.44 3.50
N MET A 211 -15.54 13.88 4.41
CA MET A 211 -16.88 13.40 4.06
C MET A 211 -17.82 14.54 3.67
N ARG A 212 -17.85 15.63 4.46
CA ARG A 212 -18.64 16.83 4.12
C ARG A 212 -18.18 17.45 2.80
N GLN A 213 -16.88 17.48 2.56
CA GLN A 213 -16.31 18.00 1.31
C GLN A 213 -16.71 17.14 0.10
N ALA A 214 -16.66 15.80 0.23
CA ALA A 214 -17.06 14.88 -0.82
C ALA A 214 -18.54 15.03 -1.19
N ASP A 215 -19.44 15.14 -0.19
CA ASP A 215 -20.87 15.35 -0.41
C ASP A 215 -21.16 16.69 -1.10
N ALA A 216 -20.49 17.76 -0.66
CA ALA A 216 -20.63 19.08 -1.28
C ALA A 216 -20.14 19.07 -2.73
N ARG A 217 -18.99 18.45 -3.00
CA ARG A 217 -18.44 18.31 -4.37
C ARG A 217 -19.37 17.49 -5.26
N ALA A 218 -19.89 16.37 -4.77
CA ALA A 218 -20.83 15.53 -5.52
C ALA A 218 -22.11 16.28 -5.92
N ARG A 219 -22.69 17.10 -5.02
CA ARG A 219 -23.84 17.94 -5.34
C ARG A 219 -23.51 18.99 -6.40
N MET A 220 -22.38 19.68 -6.27
CA MET A 220 -21.94 20.70 -7.22
C MET A 220 -21.70 20.10 -8.61
N THR A 221 -20.94 19.01 -8.72
CA THR A 221 -20.71 18.32 -9.99
C THR A 221 -22.01 17.78 -10.59
N GLY A 222 -22.91 17.23 -9.78
CA GLY A 222 -24.22 16.76 -10.24
C GLY A 222 -25.04 17.86 -10.91
N ARG A 223 -25.10 19.05 -10.28
CA ARG A 223 -25.79 20.22 -10.84
C ARG A 223 -25.15 20.72 -12.14
N ILE A 224 -23.81 20.74 -12.23
CA ILE A 224 -23.11 21.16 -13.45
C ILE A 224 -23.44 20.22 -14.62
N VAL A 225 -23.40 18.90 -14.37
CA VAL A 225 -23.72 17.90 -15.40
C VAL A 225 -25.17 18.05 -15.86
N ASP A 226 -26.10 18.29 -14.92
CA ASP A 226 -27.51 18.54 -15.24
C ASP A 226 -27.71 19.81 -16.07
N SER A 227 -27.05 20.93 -15.71
CA SER A 227 -27.07 22.16 -16.51
C SER A 227 -26.55 21.94 -17.94
N TYR A 228 -25.48 21.16 -18.12
CA TYR A 228 -24.95 20.87 -19.44
C TYR A 228 -25.79 19.87 -20.23
N GLY A 229 -26.41 18.89 -19.57
CA GLY A 229 -27.34 17.95 -20.19
C GLY A 229 -28.60 18.63 -20.71
N ASN A 230 -29.08 19.65 -20.00
CA ASN A 230 -30.29 20.41 -20.34
C ASN A 230 -30.00 21.80 -20.94
N ILE A 231 -28.85 21.99 -21.59
CA ILE A 231 -28.39 23.30 -22.06
C ILE A 231 -29.35 23.95 -23.08
N GLN A 232 -30.09 23.14 -23.83
CA GLN A 232 -31.08 23.62 -24.80
C GLN A 232 -32.25 24.33 -24.09
N THR A 233 -32.75 23.78 -22.99
CA THR A 233 -33.84 24.36 -22.21
C THR A 233 -33.41 25.62 -21.45
N ILE A 234 -32.15 25.68 -21.00
CA ILE A 234 -31.63 26.84 -20.25
C ILE A 234 -31.39 28.06 -21.14
N LYS A 235 -31.10 27.85 -22.43
CA LYS A 235 -30.77 28.94 -23.38
C LYS A 235 -31.96 29.46 -24.20
N LEU A 236 -33.12 28.81 -24.07
CA LEU A 236 -34.39 29.29 -24.63
C LEU A 236 -34.99 30.38 -23.73
#